data_AF-A0A1T2A5S9-F1
#
_entry.id   AF-A0A1T2A5S9-F1
#
_cell.length_a   1.000
_cell.length_b   1.000
_cell.length_c   1.000
_cell.angle_alpha   90.00
_cell.angle_beta   90.00
_cell.angle_gamma   90.00
#
_symmetry.space_group_name_H-M   'P 1'
#
loop_
_entity.id
_entity.type
_entity.pdbx_description
1 polymer ?
#
loop_
_entity_poly.entity_id
_entity_poly.type
_entity_poly.pdbx_seq_one_letter_code
_entity_poly.pdbx_strand_id
1 'polypeptide(L)'
;MSLRDKIEMGSWIATIAALLFTAGQIYQWREDRKADLSLEMVARFSDLEYAGSARRELAQFWWQNSDALAKVTAIKGGIPPAQRQKFLDLLFQKRPPVKRQEQFAAVSEMANFFDQVELCIATKRCDAQIATDYFCGYAANFADLYQGPLTQVRETFGTSGLGAGLQNFVEARCDD
;
A
#
# COMPACT_ATOMS: atom_id res chain seq x y z
N MET A 1 47.22 -32.97 23.75
CA MET A 1 46.30 -32.85 22.60
C MET A 1 46.99 -33.41 21.38
N SER A 2 46.47 -34.51 20.83
CA SER A 2 47.05 -35.22 19.69
C SER A 2 46.93 -34.38 18.40
N LEU A 3 47.82 -34.61 17.44
CA LEU A 3 47.76 -33.98 16.11
C LEU A 3 46.41 -34.26 15.40
N ARG A 4 45.81 -35.42 15.69
CA ARG A 4 44.48 -35.82 15.23
C ARG A 4 43.38 -34.92 15.80
N ASP A 5 43.40 -34.65 17.11
CA ASP A 5 42.39 -33.81 17.79
C ASP A 5 42.40 -32.37 17.26
N LYS A 6 43.58 -31.86 16.88
CA LYS A 6 43.73 -30.52 16.30
C LYS A 6 43.12 -30.42 14.89
N ILE A 7 43.30 -31.46 14.07
CA ILE A 7 42.73 -31.53 12.71
C ILE A 7 41.21 -31.65 12.77
N GLU A 8 40.69 -32.51 13.66
CA GLU A 8 39.25 -32.70 13.83
C GLU A 8 38.57 -31.41 14.33
N MET A 9 39.15 -30.76 15.34
CA MET A 9 38.65 -29.48 15.85
C MET A 9 38.71 -28.37 14.78
N GLY A 10 39.78 -28.33 13.97
CA GLY A 10 39.88 -27.40 12.84
C GLY A 10 38.79 -27.62 11.79
N SER A 11 38.47 -28.88 11.48
CA SER A 11 37.38 -29.24 10.57
C SER A 11 36.02 -28.74 11.09
N TRP A 12 35.71 -28.99 12.36
CA TRP A 12 34.46 -28.53 12.97
C TRP A 12 34.33 -27.01 12.95
N ILE A 13 35.40 -26.28 13.29
CA ILE A 13 35.42 -24.82 13.27
C ILE A 13 35.18 -24.31 11.83
N ALA A 14 35.86 -24.91 10.84
CA ALA A 14 35.69 -24.54 9.44
C ALA A 14 34.25 -24.79 8.96
N THR A 15 33.65 -25.92 9.32
CA THR A 15 32.24 -26.22 8.98
C THR A 15 31.28 -25.24 9.63
N ILE A 16 31.46 -24.91 10.92
CA ILE A 16 30.62 -23.93 11.62
C ILE A 16 30.75 -22.54 10.97
N ALA A 17 31.98 -22.10 10.67
CA ALA A 17 32.22 -20.82 10.01
C ALA A 17 31.57 -20.77 8.62
N ALA A 18 31.67 -21.84 7.84
CA ALA A 18 31.02 -21.95 6.54
C ALA A 18 29.48 -21.89 6.66
N LEU A 19 28.89 -22.61 7.62
CA LEU A 19 27.45 -22.58 7.87
C LEU A 19 26.96 -21.18 8.27
N LEU A 20 27.68 -20.50 9.16
CA LEU A 20 27.36 -19.13 9.57
C LEU A 20 27.49 -18.15 8.40
N PHE A 21 28.53 -18.29 7.59
CA PHE A 21 28.71 -17.46 6.39
C PHE A 21 27.58 -17.67 5.39
N THR A 22 27.23 -18.91 5.07
CA THR A 22 26.11 -19.22 4.16
C THR A 22 24.78 -18.73 4.73
N ALA A 23 24.53 -18.90 6.03
CA ALA A 23 23.33 -18.36 6.68
C ALA A 23 23.27 -16.83 6.55
N GLY A 24 24.39 -16.13 6.74
CA GLY A 24 24.50 -14.68 6.54
C GLY A 24 24.18 -14.25 5.11
N GLN A 25 24.71 -14.97 4.11
CA GLN A 25 24.43 -14.71 2.69
C GLN A 25 22.94 -14.92 2.35
N ILE A 26 22.33 -15.99 2.86
CA ILE A 26 20.89 -16.25 2.66
C ILE A 26 20.04 -15.17 3.33
N TYR A 27 20.44 -14.69 4.51
CA TYR A 27 19.75 -13.61 5.20
C TYR A 27 19.81 -12.31 4.39
N GLN A 28 21.00 -11.89 3.96
CA GLN A 28 21.17 -10.69 3.12
C GLN A 28 20.36 -10.78 1.83
N TRP A 29 20.43 -11.91 1.13
CA TRP A 29 19.66 -12.12 -0.10
C TRP A 29 18.14 -11.98 0.11
N ARG A 30 17.63 -12.43 1.26
CA ARG A 30 16.21 -12.26 1.61
C ARG A 30 15.85 -10.80 1.88
N GLU A 31 16.70 -10.06 2.59
CA GLU A 31 16.47 -8.64 2.84
C GLU A 31 16.52 -7.82 1.53
N ASP A 32 17.52 -8.07 0.67
CA ASP A 32 17.60 -7.45 -0.65
C ASP A 32 16.35 -7.75 -1.48
N ARG A 33 15.86 -9.00 -1.42
CA ARG A 33 14.65 -9.39 -2.15
C ARG A 33 13.39 -8.69 -1.64
N LYS A 34 13.31 -8.38 -0.35
CA LYS A 34 12.20 -7.60 0.21
C LYS A 34 12.24 -6.16 -0.26
N ALA A 35 13.42 -5.56 -0.30
CA ALA A 35 13.61 -4.21 -0.80
C ALA A 35 13.22 -4.13 -2.30
N ASP A 36 13.69 -5.07 -3.12
CA ASP A 36 13.34 -5.16 -4.54
C ASP A 36 11.83 -5.23 -4.77
N LEU A 37 11.12 -6.11 -4.04
CA LEU A 37 9.68 -6.27 -4.16
C LEU A 37 8.91 -5.02 -3.71
N SER A 38 9.44 -4.29 -2.72
CA SER A 38 8.86 -3.03 -2.27
C SER A 38 9.01 -1.94 -3.33
N LEU A 39 10.19 -1.86 -3.94
CA LEU A 39 10.46 -0.95 -5.06
C LEU A 39 9.64 -1.33 -6.31
N GLU A 40 9.37 -2.61 -6.54
CA GLU A 40 8.46 -3.07 -7.59
C GLU A 40 7.02 -2.56 -7.33
N MET A 41 6.54 -2.61 -6.09
CA MET A 41 5.24 -2.02 -5.74
C MET A 41 5.22 -0.50 -5.97
N VAL A 42 6.31 0.20 -5.66
CA VAL A 42 6.48 1.63 -5.95
C VAL A 42 6.44 1.91 -7.46
N ALA A 43 7.10 1.06 -8.25
CA ALA A 43 7.07 1.16 -9.71
C ALA A 43 5.65 0.94 -10.24
N ARG A 44 4.96 -0.13 -9.79
CA ARG A 44 3.57 -0.43 -10.15
C ARG A 44 2.59 0.66 -9.73
N PHE A 45 2.86 1.37 -8.64
CA PHE A 45 2.05 2.50 -8.22
C PHE A 45 2.12 3.67 -9.20
N SER A 46 3.28 3.85 -9.82
CA SER A 46 3.56 4.93 -10.77
C SER A 46 3.21 4.54 -12.21
N ASP A 47 3.14 3.25 -12.51
CA ASP A 47 2.85 2.70 -13.82
C ASP A 47 1.37 2.84 -14.19
N LEU A 48 1.11 3.35 -15.39
CA LEU A 48 -0.23 3.55 -15.95
C LEU A 48 -1.00 2.23 -16.14
N GLU A 49 -0.32 1.11 -16.34
CA GLU A 49 -0.98 -0.20 -16.54
C GLU A 49 -1.60 -0.74 -15.24
N TYR A 50 -1.08 -0.33 -14.09
CA TYR A 50 -1.57 -0.74 -12.78
C TYR A 50 -2.26 0.46 -12.09
N ALA A 51 -1.75 0.94 -10.96
CA ALA A 51 -2.43 1.97 -10.17
C ALA A 51 -2.38 3.37 -10.82
N GLY A 52 -1.53 3.59 -11.82
CA GLY A 52 -1.33 4.90 -12.44
C GLY A 52 -2.55 5.40 -13.21
N SER A 53 -3.30 4.50 -13.87
CA SER A 53 -4.55 4.88 -14.57
C SER A 53 -5.62 5.34 -13.58
N ALA A 54 -5.85 4.56 -12.52
CA ALA A 54 -6.78 4.89 -11.44
C ALA A 54 -6.38 6.19 -10.73
N ARG A 55 -5.10 6.37 -10.40
CA ARG A 55 -4.55 7.63 -9.86
C ARG A 55 -4.84 8.81 -10.79
N ARG A 56 -4.63 8.63 -12.09
CA ARG A 56 -4.86 9.69 -13.08
C ARG A 56 -6.33 10.05 -13.19
N GLU A 57 -7.24 9.09 -13.18
CA GLU A 57 -8.68 9.36 -13.19
C GLU A 57 -9.11 10.11 -11.91
N LEU A 58 -8.63 9.68 -10.74
CA LEU A 58 -8.91 10.37 -9.47
C LEU A 58 -8.31 11.79 -9.43
N ALA A 59 -7.09 11.96 -9.93
CA ALA A 59 -6.46 13.27 -10.05
C ALA A 59 -7.21 14.18 -11.03
N GLN A 60 -7.64 13.64 -12.19
CA GLN A 60 -8.42 14.37 -13.18
C GLN A 60 -9.79 14.77 -12.64
N PHE A 61 -10.43 13.90 -11.85
CA PHE A 61 -11.66 14.23 -11.14
C PHE A 61 -11.46 15.44 -10.23
N TRP A 62 -10.41 15.44 -9.42
CA TRP A 62 -10.13 16.57 -8.52
C TRP A 62 -9.70 17.83 -9.26
N TRP A 63 -8.98 17.69 -10.37
CA TRP A 63 -8.66 18.81 -11.25
C TRP A 63 -9.92 19.49 -11.80
N GLN A 64 -10.89 18.70 -12.26
CA GLN A 64 -12.19 19.20 -12.73
C GLN A 64 -13.06 19.79 -11.60
N ASN A 65 -12.73 19.46 -10.34
CA ASN A 65 -13.43 19.91 -9.15
C ASN A 65 -12.48 20.70 -8.22
N SER A 66 -11.56 21.48 -8.79
CA SER A 66 -10.50 22.16 -8.04
C SER A 66 -11.03 23.10 -6.95
N ASP A 67 -12.14 23.79 -7.19
CA ASP A 67 -12.82 24.62 -6.18
C ASP A 67 -13.35 23.79 -5.01
N ALA A 68 -13.82 22.57 -5.29
CA ALA A 68 -14.28 21.62 -4.29
C ALA A 68 -13.09 21.03 -3.53
N LEU A 69 -11.98 20.70 -4.22
CA LEU A 69 -10.73 20.27 -3.59
C LEU A 69 -10.23 21.33 -2.62
N ALA A 70 -10.17 22.60 -3.04
CA ALA A 70 -9.72 23.71 -2.21
C ALA A 70 -10.56 23.85 -0.93
N LYS A 71 -11.88 23.60 -1.01
CA LYS A 71 -12.76 23.62 0.18
C LYS A 71 -12.48 22.46 1.13
N VAL A 72 -12.16 21.28 0.60
CA VAL A 72 -11.84 20.09 1.39
C VAL A 72 -10.49 20.26 2.09
N THR A 73 -9.51 20.86 1.42
CA THR A 73 -8.15 21.04 1.93
C THR A 73 -7.97 22.28 2.81
N ALA A 74 -8.82 23.31 2.68
CA ALA A 74 -8.72 24.55 3.46
C ALA A 74 -9.22 24.43 4.91
N ILE A 75 -9.97 23.37 5.26
CA ILE A 75 -10.50 23.19 6.61
C ILE A 75 -9.39 22.64 7.51
N LYS A 76 -8.85 23.48 8.40
CA LYS A 76 -7.92 23.03 9.47
C LYS A 76 -8.65 22.01 10.36
N GLY A 77 -8.14 20.78 10.41
CA GLY A 77 -8.80 19.65 11.07
C GLY A 77 -9.68 18.79 10.15
N GLY A 78 -9.78 19.14 8.86
CA GLY A 78 -10.49 18.38 7.82
C GLY A 78 -12.02 18.55 7.86
N ILE A 79 -12.69 18.11 6.78
CA ILE A 79 -14.15 17.90 6.79
C ILE A 79 -14.45 16.70 7.71
N PRO A 80 -15.39 16.80 8.67
CA PRO A 80 -15.81 15.65 9.47
C PRO A 80 -16.19 14.44 8.59
N PRO A 81 -15.85 13.19 8.95
CA PRO A 81 -15.99 12.03 8.07
C PRO A 81 -17.39 11.89 7.43
N ALA A 82 -18.44 12.07 8.21
CA ALA A 82 -19.83 12.01 7.75
C ALA A 82 -20.20 13.11 6.74
N GLN A 83 -19.61 14.30 6.87
CA GLN A 83 -19.81 15.39 5.92
C GLN A 83 -18.97 15.18 4.65
N ARG A 84 -17.78 14.58 4.78
CA ARG A 84 -16.89 14.29 3.65
C ARG A 84 -17.49 13.24 2.73
N GLN A 85 -18.06 12.17 3.30
CA GLN A 85 -18.79 11.16 2.55
C GLN A 85 -19.95 11.78 1.76
N LYS A 86 -20.84 12.54 2.42
CA LYS A 86 -21.95 13.22 1.74
C LYS A 86 -21.48 14.16 0.64
N PHE A 87 -20.39 14.89 0.88
CA PHE A 87 -19.83 15.80 -0.09
C PHE A 87 -19.32 15.07 -1.35
N LEU A 88 -18.56 13.99 -1.17
CA LEU A 88 -18.09 13.18 -2.29
C LEU A 88 -19.22 12.49 -3.03
N ASP A 89 -20.21 11.97 -2.32
CA ASP A 89 -21.38 11.36 -2.92
C ASP A 89 -22.10 12.36 -3.83
N LEU A 90 -22.27 13.60 -3.39
CA LEU A 90 -22.85 14.67 -4.20
C LEU A 90 -21.99 14.98 -5.43
N LEU A 91 -20.66 15.00 -5.31
CA LEU A 91 -19.77 15.24 -6.45
C LEU A 91 -19.80 14.09 -7.46
N PHE A 92 -19.81 12.85 -7.00
CA PHE A 92 -19.90 11.66 -7.85
C PHE A 92 -21.28 11.59 -8.52
N GLN A 93 -22.34 12.00 -7.82
CA GLN A 93 -23.69 12.05 -8.36
C GLN A 93 -23.87 13.09 -9.46
N LYS A 94 -23.15 14.22 -9.41
CA LYS A 94 -23.14 15.25 -10.47
C LYS A 94 -22.57 14.75 -11.80
N ARG A 95 -21.78 13.67 -11.79
CA ARG A 95 -21.23 13.11 -13.02
C ARG A 95 -22.24 12.23 -13.77
N PRO A 96 -22.13 12.18 -15.11
CA PRO A 96 -22.86 11.21 -15.92
C PRO A 96 -22.61 9.77 -15.41
N PRO A 97 -23.60 8.86 -15.51
CA PRO A 97 -23.48 7.50 -14.98
C PRO A 97 -22.20 6.75 -15.38
N VAL A 98 -21.79 6.86 -16.64
CA VAL A 98 -20.56 6.23 -17.16
C VAL A 98 -19.32 6.76 -16.43
N LYS A 99 -19.21 8.09 -16.29
CA LYS A 99 -18.10 8.74 -15.58
C LYS A 99 -18.08 8.45 -14.09
N ARG A 100 -19.24 8.18 -13.50
CA ARG A 100 -19.35 7.73 -12.11
C ARG A 100 -18.84 6.30 -11.94
N GLN A 101 -19.16 5.41 -12.87
CA GLN A 101 -18.65 4.03 -12.86
C GLN A 101 -17.13 3.98 -13.00
N GLU A 102 -16.55 4.76 -13.93
CA GLU A 102 -15.10 4.90 -14.07
C GLU A 102 -14.42 5.30 -12.75
N GLN A 103 -15.05 6.18 -11.97
CA GLN A 103 -14.51 6.62 -10.68
C GLN A 103 -14.63 5.59 -9.59
N PHE A 104 -15.76 4.88 -9.49
CA PHE A 104 -15.87 3.76 -8.57
C PHE A 104 -14.88 2.65 -8.90
N ALA A 105 -14.63 2.39 -10.20
CA ALA A 105 -13.59 1.47 -10.64
C ALA A 105 -12.21 1.95 -10.19
N ALA A 106 -11.88 3.23 -10.39
CA ALA A 106 -10.61 3.80 -9.93
C ALA A 106 -10.43 3.74 -8.41
N VAL A 107 -11.48 4.04 -7.63
CA VAL A 107 -11.47 3.89 -6.17
C VAL A 107 -11.24 2.44 -5.76
N SER A 108 -11.93 1.50 -6.41
CA SER A 108 -11.78 0.06 -6.15
C SER A 108 -10.37 -0.43 -6.48
N GLU A 109 -9.81 0.00 -7.61
CA GLU A 109 -8.48 -0.40 -8.05
C GLU A 109 -7.39 0.11 -7.11
N MET A 110 -7.50 1.35 -6.65
CA MET A 110 -6.58 1.91 -5.65
C MET A 110 -6.67 1.19 -4.30
N ALA A 111 -7.89 0.87 -3.83
CA ALA A 111 -8.04 0.09 -2.60
C ALA A 111 -7.45 -1.32 -2.73
N ASN A 112 -7.68 -2.00 -3.86
CA ASN A 112 -7.09 -3.30 -4.14
C ASN A 112 -5.56 -3.24 -4.25
N PHE A 113 -5.00 -2.15 -4.77
CA PHE A 113 -3.54 -1.94 -4.76
C PHE A 113 -3.00 -1.89 -3.33
N PHE A 114 -3.63 -1.11 -2.44
CA PHE A 114 -3.19 -1.05 -1.04
C PHE A 114 -3.44 -2.35 -0.27
N ASP A 115 -4.46 -3.12 -0.62
CA ASP A 115 -4.63 -4.48 -0.11
C ASP A 115 -3.45 -5.39 -0.51
N GLN A 116 -2.95 -5.26 -1.74
CA GLN A 116 -1.76 -5.99 -2.20
C GLN A 116 -0.47 -5.54 -1.48
N VAL A 117 -0.33 -4.23 -1.23
CA VAL A 117 0.79 -3.70 -0.42
C VAL A 117 0.76 -4.31 0.97
N GLU A 118 -0.40 -4.25 1.65
CA GLU A 118 -0.53 -4.82 2.99
C GLU A 118 -0.25 -6.31 2.99
N LEU A 119 -0.80 -7.06 2.03
CA LEU A 119 -0.56 -8.49 1.90
C LEU A 119 0.94 -8.80 1.71
N CYS A 120 1.65 -7.99 0.93
CA CYS A 120 3.09 -8.16 0.72
C CYS A 120 3.89 -7.97 2.02
N ILE A 121 3.50 -6.99 2.84
CA ILE A 121 4.14 -6.74 4.13
C ILE A 121 3.76 -7.83 5.14
N ALA A 122 2.48 -8.17 5.25
CA ALA A 122 1.98 -9.19 6.18
C ALA A 122 2.60 -10.57 5.92
N THR A 123 2.87 -10.89 4.65
CA THR A 123 3.57 -12.12 4.25
C THR A 123 5.10 -12.02 4.32
N LYS A 124 5.65 -10.89 4.82
CA LYS A 124 7.09 -10.59 4.95
C LYS A 124 7.86 -10.66 3.62
N ARG A 125 7.14 -10.43 2.50
CA ARG A 125 7.73 -10.40 1.15
C ARG A 125 8.19 -8.99 0.77
N CYS A 126 7.58 -7.96 1.34
CA CYS A 126 8.03 -6.58 1.20
C CYS A 126 8.72 -6.09 2.48
N ASP A 127 9.59 -5.11 2.33
CA ASP A 127 10.14 -4.30 3.40
C ASP A 127 9.07 -3.32 3.89
N ALA A 128 8.72 -3.42 5.17
CA ALA A 128 7.66 -2.61 5.76
C ALA A 128 8.04 -1.13 5.83
N GLN A 129 9.31 -0.80 6.04
CA GLN A 129 9.78 0.57 6.19
C GLN A 129 9.69 1.31 4.86
N ILE A 130 10.24 0.71 3.80
CA ILE A 130 10.19 1.30 2.44
C ILE A 130 8.75 1.53 2.00
N ALA A 131 7.88 0.54 2.24
CA ALA A 131 6.46 0.68 1.89
C ALA A 131 5.78 1.79 2.71
N THR A 132 6.06 1.88 4.01
CA THR A 132 5.48 2.92 4.88
C THR A 132 5.95 4.31 4.45
N ASP A 133 7.25 4.52 4.30
CA ASP A 133 7.85 5.81 3.93
C ASP A 133 7.27 6.35 2.61
N TYR A 134 7.02 5.46 1.64
CA TYR A 134 6.52 5.86 0.33
C TYR A 134 4.98 6.02 0.29
N PHE A 135 4.25 5.04 0.83
CA PHE A 135 2.81 4.96 0.62
C PHE A 135 1.98 5.66 1.68
N CYS A 136 2.50 5.85 2.89
CA CYS A 136 1.69 6.21 4.03
C CYS A 136 0.90 7.51 3.84
N GLY A 137 1.56 8.58 3.39
CA GLY A 137 0.89 9.85 3.14
C GLY A 137 -0.22 9.77 2.10
N TYR A 138 -0.06 8.96 1.05
CA TYR A 138 -1.12 8.76 0.06
C TYR A 138 -2.24 7.86 0.61
N ALA A 139 -1.88 6.74 1.25
CA ALA A 139 -2.82 5.76 1.78
C ALA A 139 -3.74 6.37 2.84
N ALA A 140 -3.19 7.15 3.78
CA ALA A 140 -3.98 7.83 4.81
C ALA A 140 -4.97 8.82 4.19
N ASN A 141 -4.51 9.69 3.28
CA ASN A 141 -5.38 10.64 2.57
C ASN A 141 -6.44 9.92 1.73
N PHE A 142 -6.07 8.82 1.07
CA PHE A 142 -6.98 8.03 0.24
C PHE A 142 -8.04 7.33 1.10
N ALA A 143 -7.65 6.69 2.20
CA ALA A 143 -8.58 6.04 3.13
C ALA A 143 -9.55 7.05 3.74
N ASP A 144 -9.03 8.18 4.21
CA ASP A 144 -9.81 9.26 4.81
C ASP A 144 -10.82 9.86 3.81
N LEU A 145 -10.40 10.06 2.56
CA LEU A 145 -11.25 10.66 1.54
C LEU A 145 -12.28 9.66 1.00
N TYR A 146 -11.89 8.44 0.64
CA TYR A 146 -12.71 7.53 -0.16
C TYR A 146 -13.43 6.43 0.64
N GLN A 147 -13.42 6.45 1.97
CA GLN A 147 -14.11 5.44 2.80
C GLN A 147 -15.60 5.27 2.46
N GLY A 148 -16.31 6.38 2.21
CA GLY A 148 -17.72 6.37 1.81
C GLY A 148 -17.95 5.69 0.46
N PRO A 149 -17.30 6.16 -0.62
CA PRO A 149 -17.31 5.49 -1.92
C PRO A 149 -16.89 4.01 -1.86
N LEU A 150 -15.90 3.64 -1.05
CA LEU A 150 -15.52 2.25 -0.87
C LEU A 150 -16.64 1.41 -0.25
N THR A 151 -17.35 1.95 0.74
CA THR A 151 -18.51 1.28 1.34
C THR A 151 -19.58 0.99 0.29
N GLN A 152 -19.88 1.97 -0.58
CA GLN A 152 -20.85 1.78 -1.68
C GLN A 152 -20.38 0.72 -2.68
N VAL A 153 -19.10 0.69 -3.03
CA VAL A 153 -18.53 -0.34 -3.93
C VAL A 153 -18.68 -1.73 -3.29
N ARG A 154 -18.34 -1.89 -2.01
CA ARG A 154 -18.48 -3.15 -1.28
C ARG A 154 -19.93 -3.65 -1.27
N GLU A 155 -20.87 -2.74 -0.99
CA GLU A 155 -22.30 -3.05 -0.97
C GLU A 155 -22.85 -3.40 -2.35
N THR A 156 -22.40 -2.70 -3.40
CA THR A 156 -22.90 -2.89 -4.76
C THR A 156 -22.37 -4.16 -5.41
N PHE A 157 -21.09 -4.49 -5.18
CA PHE A 157 -20.41 -5.61 -5.87
C PHE A 157 -20.16 -6.82 -4.97
N GLY A 158 -20.56 -6.79 -3.70
CA GLY A 158 -20.39 -7.90 -2.76
C GLY A 158 -18.94 -8.16 -2.33
N THR A 159 -18.07 -7.17 -2.45
CA THR A 159 -16.63 -7.26 -2.17
C THR A 159 -16.28 -6.85 -0.74
N SER A 160 -16.84 -7.53 0.26
CA SER A 160 -16.72 -7.13 1.68
C SER A 160 -15.29 -6.93 2.19
N GLY A 161 -14.29 -7.63 1.62
CA GLY A 161 -12.88 -7.50 1.99
C GLY A 161 -12.10 -6.38 1.28
N LEU A 162 -12.65 -5.73 0.25
CA LEU A 162 -11.95 -4.71 -0.53
C LEU A 162 -11.55 -3.52 0.35
N GLY A 163 -10.29 -3.12 0.39
CA GLY A 163 -9.79 -2.02 1.19
C GLY A 163 -9.63 -2.33 2.68
N ALA A 164 -9.77 -3.59 3.10
CA ALA A 164 -9.45 -4.00 4.46
C ALA A 164 -7.92 -3.96 4.71
N GLY A 165 -7.13 -4.32 3.72
CA GLY A 165 -5.67 -4.18 3.77
C GLY A 165 -5.24 -2.72 3.77
N LEU A 166 -5.93 -1.85 3.01
CA LEU A 166 -5.75 -0.40 3.11
C LEU A 166 -5.97 0.13 4.54
N GLN A 167 -7.08 -0.25 5.18
CA GLN A 167 -7.38 0.19 6.57
C GLN A 167 -6.31 -0.31 7.54
N ASN A 168 -5.97 -1.59 7.48
CA ASN A 168 -4.92 -2.18 8.30
C ASN A 168 -3.55 -1.50 8.07
N PHE A 169 -3.22 -1.18 6.81
CA PHE A 169 -1.98 -0.50 6.47
C PHE A 169 -1.89 0.87 7.13
N VAL A 170 -2.97 1.66 7.05
CA VAL A 170 -3.05 2.99 7.66
C VAL A 170 -3.01 2.89 9.19
N GLU A 171 -3.89 2.10 9.81
CA GLU A 171 -3.98 1.99 11.28
C GLU A 171 -2.70 1.44 11.92
N ALA A 172 -2.03 0.48 11.27
CA ALA A 172 -0.86 -0.17 11.85
C ALA A 172 0.46 0.57 11.59
N ARG A 173 0.52 1.48 10.61
CA ARG A 173 1.80 2.04 10.12
C ARG A 173 1.79 3.55 9.85
N CYS A 174 0.65 4.21 9.87
CA CYS A 174 0.54 5.63 9.51
C CYS A 174 0.16 6.58 10.64
N ASP A 175 -0.25 6.06 11.80
CA ASP A 175 -0.75 6.87 12.92
C ASP A 175 0.35 7.31 13.92
N ASP A 176 1.58 7.53 13.45
CA ASP A 176 2.70 8.11 14.24
C ASP A 176 2.75 9.66 14.18
#